data_AF-A0A3N1JIQ7-F1
#
_entry.id   AF-A0A3N1JIQ7-F1
#
_cell.length_a   1.000
_cell.length_b   1.000
_cell.length_c   1.000
_cell.angle_alpha   90.00
_cell.angle_beta   90.00
_cell.angle_gamma   90.00
#
_symmetry.space_group_name_H-M   'P 1'
#
loop_
_entity.id
_entity.type
_entity.pdbx_description
1 polymer ?
#
loop_
_entity_poly.entity_id
_entity_poly.type
_entity_poly.pdbx_seq_one_letter_code
_entity_poly.pdbx_strand_id
1 'polypeptide(L)'
;MTGRDGTSDGLSLEEATAIAEHAREGRLQLDDPEIRKLVGEANRILVRTQMWGETPPTPRRRWKRRMLAVGAAALVAVWVIGLLGPLLLRIAAE
;
A
#
# COMPACT_ATOMS: atom_id res chain seq x y z
N MET A 1 -8.04 -10.53 -14.17
CA MET A 1 -7.22 -9.45 -14.75
C MET A 1 -8.09 -8.68 -15.71
N THR A 2 -8.86 -7.71 -15.21
CA THR A 2 -9.76 -6.88 -16.02
C THR A 2 -9.83 -5.51 -15.36
N GLY A 3 -9.46 -4.48 -16.11
CA GLY A 3 -9.36 -3.10 -15.66
C GLY A 3 -8.59 -2.30 -16.69
N ARG A 4 -9.10 -2.28 -17.93
CA ARG A 4 -8.61 -1.41 -19.01
C ARG A 4 -9.79 -0.60 -19.51
N ASP A 5 -10.23 0.35 -18.69
CA ASP A 5 -11.16 1.40 -19.09
C ASP A 5 -10.36 2.68 -19.25
N GLY A 6 -9.47 2.67 -20.23
CA GLY A 6 -8.81 3.87 -20.69
C GLY A 6 -9.69 4.55 -21.73
N THR A 7 -10.03 5.82 -21.46
CA THR A 7 -10.55 6.85 -22.38
C THR A 7 -12.03 6.75 -22.81
N SER A 8 -12.93 7.29 -21.97
CA SER A 8 -14.03 8.21 -22.35
C SER A 8 -14.94 8.68 -21.20
N ASP A 9 -14.77 8.20 -19.95
CA ASP A 9 -15.80 8.36 -18.89
C ASP A 9 -15.38 9.16 -17.62
N GLY A 10 -14.34 9.99 -17.72
CA GLY A 10 -13.83 10.78 -16.58
C GLY A 10 -12.75 10.07 -15.75
N LEU A 11 -12.22 10.76 -14.74
CA LEU A 11 -11.07 10.31 -13.96
C LEU A 11 -11.45 9.16 -13.00
N SER A 12 -10.87 7.96 -13.18
CA SER A 12 -11.13 6.84 -12.26
C SER A 12 -10.47 7.03 -10.89
N LEU A 13 -10.94 6.32 -9.85
CA LEU A 13 -10.35 6.38 -8.51
C LEU A 13 -8.89 5.89 -8.48
N GLU A 14 -8.56 4.88 -9.29
CA GLU A 14 -7.20 4.34 -9.37
C GLU A 14 -6.26 5.36 -10.03
N GLU A 15 -6.68 5.99 -11.13
CA GLU A 15 -5.94 7.07 -11.79
C GLU A 15 -5.81 8.30 -10.89
N ALA A 16 -6.88 8.70 -10.21
CA ALA A 16 -6.87 9.78 -9.22
C ALA A 16 -5.83 9.51 -8.12
N THR A 17 -5.78 8.28 -7.62
CA THR A 17 -4.79 7.85 -6.63
C THR A 17 -3.37 7.95 -7.19
N ALA A 18 -3.16 7.47 -8.42
CA ALA A 18 -1.86 7.55 -9.06
C ALA A 18 -1.41 9.00 -9.26
N ILE A 19 -2.27 9.87 -9.79
CA ILE A 19 -1.97 11.27 -10.06
C ILE A 19 -1.63 12.02 -8.76
N ALA A 20 -2.40 11.83 -7.70
CA ALA A 20 -2.16 12.47 -6.42
C ALA A 20 -0.83 12.01 -5.78
N GLU A 21 -0.47 10.74 -5.90
CA GLU A 21 0.83 10.24 -5.42
C GLU A 21 2.00 10.84 -6.22
N HIS A 22 1.91 10.90 -7.55
CA HIS A 22 2.95 11.54 -8.38
C HIS A 22 3.07 13.03 -8.10
N ALA A 23 1.96 13.73 -7.84
CA ALA A 23 1.95 15.12 -7.41
C ALA A 23 2.68 15.29 -6.06
N ARG A 24 2.36 14.44 -5.07
CA ARG A 24 2.97 14.49 -3.73
C ARG A 24 4.46 14.21 -3.76
N GLU A 25 4.91 13.37 -4.67
CA GLU A 25 6.33 13.06 -4.87
C GLU A 25 7.07 14.14 -5.70
N GLY A 26 6.39 15.22 -6.09
CA GLY A 26 6.98 16.32 -6.84
C GLY A 26 7.34 15.96 -8.28
N ARG A 27 6.77 14.86 -8.82
CA ARG A 27 7.08 14.35 -10.16
C ARG A 27 6.26 15.03 -11.27
N LEU A 28 5.28 15.86 -10.91
CA LEU A 28 4.42 16.58 -11.85
C LEU A 28 4.79 18.07 -11.90
N GLN A 29 4.78 18.64 -13.11
CA GLN A 29 5.03 20.07 -13.33
C GLN A 29 3.77 20.87 -12.98
N LEU A 30 3.66 21.32 -11.75
CA LEU A 30 2.50 22.08 -11.26
C LEU A 30 2.48 23.54 -11.76
N ASP A 31 3.49 23.98 -12.51
CA ASP A 31 3.47 25.30 -13.15
C ASP A 31 2.51 25.32 -14.35
N ASP A 32 2.30 24.14 -14.96
CA ASP A 32 1.32 23.95 -16.03
C ASP A 32 -0.12 24.01 -15.47
N PRO A 33 -0.97 24.94 -15.96
CA PRO A 33 -2.35 25.08 -15.52
C PRO A 33 -3.21 23.84 -15.80
N GLU A 34 -2.92 23.04 -16.83
CA GLU A 34 -3.67 21.81 -17.12
C GLU A 34 -3.35 20.71 -16.11
N ILE A 35 -2.06 20.52 -15.80
CA ILE A 35 -1.61 19.56 -14.79
C ILE A 35 -2.19 19.92 -13.42
N ARG A 36 -2.23 21.20 -13.05
CA ARG A 36 -2.87 21.63 -11.80
C ARG A 36 -4.35 21.28 -11.73
N LYS A 37 -5.10 21.47 -12.83
CA LYS A 37 -6.53 21.12 -12.88
C LYS A 37 -6.72 19.62 -12.68
N LEU A 38 -5.93 18.80 -13.36
CA LEU A 38 -5.99 17.34 -13.27
C LEU A 38 -5.68 16.84 -11.85
N VAL A 39 -4.65 17.39 -11.20
CA VAL A 39 -4.31 17.08 -9.81
C VAL A 39 -5.41 17.53 -8.84
N GLY A 40 -6.04 18.67 -9.11
CA GLY A 40 -7.17 19.17 -8.33
C GLY A 40 -8.39 18.24 -8.40
N GLU A 41 -8.72 17.74 -9.59
CA GLU A 41 -9.79 16.77 -9.79
C GLU A 41 -9.50 15.44 -9.10
N ALA A 42 -8.27 14.93 -9.23
CA ALA A 42 -7.80 13.73 -8.55
C ALA A 42 -7.94 13.84 -7.02
N ASN A 43 -7.49 14.95 -6.44
CA ASN A 43 -7.62 15.21 -5.01
C ASN A 43 -9.09 15.30 -4.57
N ARG A 44 -9.96 15.88 -5.39
CA ARG A 44 -11.40 15.98 -5.08
C ARG A 44 -12.07 14.61 -5.02
N ILE A 45 -11.75 13.71 -5.95
CA ILE A 45 -12.24 12.34 -5.95
C ILE A 45 -11.76 11.62 -4.70
N LEU A 46 -10.46 11.71 -4.37
CA LEU A 46 -9.89 11.06 -3.19
C LEU A 46 -10.53 11.52 -1.89
N VAL A 47 -10.71 12.84 -1.71
CA VAL A 47 -11.37 13.40 -0.52
C VAL A 47 -12.81 12.90 -0.43
N ARG A 48 -13.55 12.90 -1.55
CA ARG A 48 -14.92 12.37 -1.59
C ARG A 48 -14.93 10.90 -1.16
N THR A 49 -14.08 10.06 -1.73
CA THR A 49 -14.03 8.63 -1.40
C THR A 49 -13.63 8.38 0.05
N GLN A 50 -12.68 9.15 0.60
CA GLN A 50 -12.29 9.06 2.01
C GLN A 50 -13.45 9.38 2.97
N MET A 51 -14.31 10.34 2.62
CA MET A 51 -15.51 10.68 3.40
C MET A 51 -16.53 9.53 3.46
N TRP A 52 -16.53 8.63 2.47
CA TRP A 52 -17.39 7.44 2.45
C TRP A 52 -16.72 6.18 3.01
N GLY A 53 -15.51 6.30 3.59
CA GLY A 53 -14.83 5.20 4.30
C GLY A 53 -14.14 4.16 3.40
N GLU A 54 -14.28 4.26 2.08
CA GLU A 54 -13.54 3.46 1.10
C GLU A 54 -12.11 3.98 1.00
N THR A 55 -11.28 3.71 2.01
CA THR A 55 -9.86 4.02 1.92
C THR A 55 -9.27 3.20 0.78
N PRO A 56 -8.81 3.82 -0.33
CA PRO A 56 -8.24 3.07 -1.43
C PRO A 56 -7.03 2.27 -0.93
N PRO A 57 -6.85 1.02 -1.35
CA PRO A 57 -5.73 0.21 -0.93
C PRO A 57 -4.43 0.77 -1.52
N THR A 58 -3.77 1.70 -0.83
CA THR A 58 -2.46 2.20 -1.24
C THR A 58 -1.44 1.05 -1.30
N PRO A 59 -0.68 0.87 -2.40
CA PRO A 59 0.22 -0.27 -2.58
C PRO A 59 1.32 -0.34 -1.51
N ARG A 60 1.76 0.81 -0.98
CA ARG A 60 2.72 0.90 0.14
C ARG A 60 2.20 0.30 1.45
N ARG A 61 0.88 0.26 1.68
CA ARG A 61 0.28 -0.32 2.90
C ARG A 61 0.33 -1.85 2.90
N ARG A 62 0.27 -2.50 1.73
CA ARG A 62 0.43 -3.95 1.60
C ARG A 62 1.85 -4.40 1.96
N TRP A 63 2.86 -3.66 1.53
CA TRP A 63 4.26 -3.93 1.87
C TRP A 63 4.53 -3.74 3.37
N LYS A 64 4.04 -2.65 3.97
CA LYS A 64 4.16 -2.44 5.42
C LYS A 64 3.49 -3.55 6.24
N ARG A 65 2.30 -4.01 5.83
CA ARG A 65 1.62 -5.14 6.49
C ARG A 65 2.40 -6.45 6.36
N ARG A 66 2.99 -6.73 5.20
CA ARG A 66 3.84 -7.91 4.99
C ARG A 66 5.10 -7.87 5.85
N MET A 67 5.80 -6.73 5.92
CA MET A 67 6.97 -6.60 6.80
C MET A 67 6.61 -6.79 8.27
N LEU A 68 5.47 -6.24 8.71
CA LEU A 68 5.02 -6.38 10.09
C LEU A 68 4.64 -7.83 10.43
N ALA A 69 4.01 -8.54 9.49
CA ALA A 69 3.70 -9.96 9.63
C ALA A 69 4.97 -10.82 9.67
N VAL A 70 5.96 -10.53 8.82
CA VAL A 70 7.25 -11.24 8.80
C VAL A 70 8.03 -10.99 10.09
N GLY A 71 8.07 -9.74 10.58
CA GLY A 71 8.71 -9.42 11.85
C GLY A 71 8.06 -10.11 13.05
N ALA A 72 6.72 -10.13 13.10
CA ALA A 72 5.98 -10.85 14.13
C ALA A 72 6.24 -12.36 14.07
N ALA A 73 6.24 -12.96 12.88
CA ALA A 73 6.55 -14.38 12.70
C ALA A 73 7.98 -14.73 13.13
N ALA A 74 8.95 -13.87 12.82
CA ALA A 74 10.34 -14.06 13.23
C ALA A 74 10.50 -14.05 14.76
N LEU A 75 9.84 -13.11 15.46
CA LEU A 75 9.84 -13.06 16.92
C LEU A 75 9.29 -14.35 17.54
N VAL A 76 8.16 -14.84 17.02
CA VAL A 76 7.56 -16.11 17.47
C VAL A 76 8.51 -17.28 17.21
N ALA A 77 9.13 -17.35 16.03
CA ALA A 77 10.06 -18.42 15.68
C ALA A 77 11.27 -18.47 16.62
N VAL A 78 11.86 -17.31 16.95
CA VAL A 78 12.96 -17.22 17.93
C VAL A 78 12.52 -17.76 19.29
N TRP A 79 11.31 -17.41 19.72
CA TRP A 79 10.77 -17.88 20.99
C TRP A 79 10.55 -19.40 21.02
N VAL A 80 9.96 -19.94 19.95
CA VAL A 80 9.71 -21.39 19.81
C VAL A 80 11.02 -22.17 19.78
N ILE A 81 12.03 -21.70 19.03
CA ILE A 81 13.35 -22.33 18.97
C ILE A 81 14.05 -22.25 20.32
N GLY A 82 13.97 -21.12 21.02
CA GLY A 82 14.54 -20.98 22.36
C GLY A 82 13.91 -21.94 23.37
N LEU A 83 12.60 -22.16 23.27
CA LEU A 83 11.86 -23.05 24.17
C LEU A 83 12.08 -24.53 23.85
N LEU A 84 11.98 -24.90 22.57
CA LEU A 84 12.01 -26.30 22.12
C LEU A 84 13.39 -26.80 21.74
N GLY A 85 14.32 -25.90 21.41
CA GLY A 85 15.70 -26.24 21.02
C GLY A 85 16.43 -27.11 22.04
N PRO A 86 16.43 -26.78 23.35
CA PRO A 86 17.07 -27.62 24.36
C PRO A 86 16.44 -29.01 24.47
N LEU A 87 15.12 -29.10 24.28
CA LEU A 87 14.37 -30.36 24.35
C LEU A 87 14.69 -31.27 23.15
N LEU A 88 14.75 -30.69 21.95
CA LEU A 88 15.11 -31.40 20.72
C LEU A 88 16.56 -31.87 20.75
N LEU A 89 17.49 -31.05 21.27
CA LEU A 89 18.89 -31.43 21.45
C LEU A 89 19.06 -32.58 22.43
N ARG A 90 18.24 -32.64 23.49
CA ARG A 90 18.24 -33.75 24.45
C ARG A 90 17.75 -35.05 23.81
N ILE A 91 16.66 -35.01 23.05
CA ILE A 91 16.11 -36.18 22.35
C ILE A 91 17.06 -36.69 21.27
N ALA A 92 17.76 -35.80 20.56
CA ALA A 92 18.73 -36.19 19.53
C ALA A 92 20.05 -36.74 20.11
N ALA A 93 20.28 -36.58 21.41
CA ALA A 93 21.47 -37.07 22.11
C ALA A 93 21.25 -38.40 22.85
N GLU A 94 20.00 -38.89 22.90
CA GLU A 94 19.62 -40.25 23.31
C GLU A 94 19.63 -41.20 22.10
#